data_AF-A0A1M7U454-F1
#
_entry.id   AF-A0A1M7U454-F1
#
_cell.length_a   1.000
_cell.length_b   1.000
_cell.length_c   1.000
_cell.angle_alpha   90.00
_cell.angle_beta   90.00
_cell.angle_gamma   90.00
#
_symmetry.space_group_name_H-M   'P 1'
#
loop_
_entity.id
_entity.type
_entity.pdbx_description
1 polymer ?
#
loop_
_entity_poly.entity_id
_entity_poly.type
_entity_poly.pdbx_seq_one_letter_code
_entity_poly.pdbx_strand_id
1 'polypeptide(L)'
;MNWIFLLVILLATLGGGLIPMMVRRVTPNFPIYMLAFTGACLFGITIMHLLPEVYHELGHKAGIYIVLGFFLQVALQALSHGTEHGHTHVPKDGHHHVQVFPLLLGLSIHAFMEGIPLGFQFVDRAALASLVIGVAAHKLPEAFTLITVMMHAHQRGGKLWRILVIFSLVTPVAALLASVLGQQSTYISNITAYIVALVIGAFLHISTTIFYESGTKHHELSYRKVVAIAAGLLLAFLTLIFE
;
A
#
# COMPACT_ATOMS: atom_id res chain seq x y z
N MET A 1 -9.38 -5.85 17.99
CA MET A 1 -9.27 -5.97 16.53
C MET A 1 -10.63 -6.32 15.93
N ASN A 2 -11.07 -5.60 14.90
CA ASN A 2 -12.30 -5.93 14.17
C ASN A 2 -11.97 -6.91 13.04
N TRP A 3 -12.45 -8.16 13.16
CA TRP A 3 -12.22 -9.21 12.17
C TRP A 3 -12.74 -8.87 10.78
N ILE A 4 -13.77 -8.02 10.68
CA ILE A 4 -14.32 -7.57 9.40
C ILE A 4 -13.28 -6.78 8.62
N PHE A 5 -12.49 -5.93 9.28
CA PHE A 5 -11.47 -5.12 8.61
C PHE A 5 -10.35 -5.99 8.03
N LEU A 6 -9.90 -6.99 8.78
CA LEU A 6 -8.92 -7.97 8.30
C LEU A 6 -9.44 -8.75 7.09
N LEU A 7 -10.71 -9.15 7.14
CA LEU A 7 -11.37 -9.86 6.05
C LEU A 7 -11.51 -9.00 4.80
N VAL A 8 -11.86 -7.71 4.95
CA VAL A 8 -11.94 -6.76 3.82
C VAL A 8 -10.58 -6.63 3.13
N ILE A 9 -9.50 -6.47 3.88
CA ILE A 9 -8.14 -6.36 3.32
C ILE A 9 -7.71 -7.65 2.63
N LEU A 10 -7.96 -8.79 3.27
CA LEU A 10 -7.66 -10.11 2.71
C LEU A 10 -8.39 -10.30 1.37
N LEU A 11 -9.69 -10.04 1.33
CA LEU A 11 -10.50 -10.19 0.13
C LEU A 11 -10.13 -9.18 -0.95
N ALA A 12 -9.82 -7.93 -0.60
CA ALA A 12 -9.34 -6.94 -1.55
C ALA A 12 -8.03 -7.39 -2.20
N THR A 13 -7.07 -7.89 -1.42
CA THR A 13 -5.78 -8.37 -1.93
C THR A 13 -5.96 -9.61 -2.82
N LEU A 14 -6.76 -10.59 -2.38
CA LEU A 14 -7.08 -11.78 -3.17
C LEU A 14 -7.79 -11.42 -4.49
N GLY A 15 -8.78 -10.52 -4.42
CA GLY A 15 -9.52 -10.03 -5.58
C GLY A 15 -8.61 -9.34 -6.58
N GLY A 16 -7.75 -8.42 -6.12
CA GLY A 16 -6.78 -7.71 -6.96
C GLY A 16 -5.85 -8.66 -7.72
N GLY A 17 -5.30 -9.66 -7.03
CA GLY A 17 -4.41 -10.66 -7.63
C GLY A 17 -5.10 -11.70 -8.51
N LEU A 18 -6.39 -11.96 -8.32
CA LEU A 18 -7.19 -12.87 -9.15
C LEU A 18 -7.52 -12.28 -10.53
N ILE A 19 -7.73 -10.97 -10.62
CA ILE A 19 -8.06 -10.28 -11.87
C ILE A 19 -7.10 -10.65 -13.02
N PRO A 20 -5.77 -10.50 -12.90
CA PRO A 20 -4.85 -10.83 -13.99
C PRO A 20 -4.80 -12.34 -14.31
N MET A 21 -5.18 -13.21 -13.39
CA MET A 21 -5.26 -14.67 -13.62
C MET A 21 -6.50 -15.06 -14.44
N MET A 22 -7.60 -14.33 -14.28
CA MET A 22 -8.89 -14.62 -14.92
C MET A 22 -9.10 -13.81 -16.21
N VAL A 23 -8.65 -12.56 -16.22
CA VAL A 23 -8.88 -11.61 -17.32
C VAL A 23 -7.66 -11.57 -18.23
N ARG A 24 -7.77 -12.18 -19.42
CA ARG A 24 -6.66 -12.26 -20.39
C ARG A 24 -6.22 -10.92 -20.98
N ARG A 25 -7.05 -9.88 -20.96
CA ARG A 25 -6.73 -8.55 -21.51
C ARG A 25 -7.33 -7.45 -20.64
N VAL A 26 -6.48 -6.81 -19.84
CA VAL A 26 -6.79 -5.54 -19.18
C VAL A 26 -6.21 -4.41 -20.05
N THR A 27 -6.93 -3.30 -20.17
CA THR A 27 -6.38 -2.16 -20.91
C THR A 27 -5.13 -1.63 -20.21
N PRO A 28 -4.07 -1.26 -20.95
CA PRO A 28 -2.79 -0.88 -20.35
C PRO A 28 -2.89 0.35 -19.43
N ASN A 29 -3.89 1.21 -19.64
CA ASN A 29 -4.07 2.43 -18.85
C ASN A 29 -4.88 2.22 -17.57
N PHE A 30 -5.65 1.12 -17.46
CA PHE A 30 -6.53 0.90 -16.31
C PHE A 30 -5.77 0.78 -14.98
N PRO A 31 -4.69 -0.04 -14.87
CA PRO A 31 -3.90 -0.13 -13.64
C PRO A 31 -3.28 1.22 -13.24
N ILE A 32 -2.88 2.04 -14.22
CA ILE A 32 -2.30 3.38 -13.98
C ILE A 32 -3.32 4.31 -13.31
N TYR A 33 -4.56 4.37 -13.82
CA TYR A 33 -5.59 5.22 -13.22
C TYR A 33 -6.08 4.70 -11.88
N MET A 34 -6.18 3.38 -11.74
CA MET A 34 -6.53 2.75 -10.46
C MET A 34 -5.49 3.08 -9.41
N LEU A 35 -4.20 2.97 -9.74
CA LEU A 35 -3.12 3.31 -8.83
C LEU A 35 -3.09 4.80 -8.48
N ALA A 36 -3.33 5.69 -9.45
CA ALA A 36 -3.43 7.13 -9.20
C ALA A 36 -4.58 7.47 -8.25
N PHE A 37 -5.75 6.84 -8.42
CA PHE A 37 -6.89 6.99 -7.52
C PHE A 37 -6.59 6.48 -6.11
N THR A 38 -6.07 5.26 -5.98
CA THR A 38 -5.83 4.65 -4.66
C THR A 38 -4.67 5.30 -3.92
N GLY A 39 -3.60 5.66 -4.63
CA GLY A 39 -2.49 6.45 -4.08
C GLY A 39 -2.95 7.82 -3.59
N ALA A 40 -3.84 8.50 -4.33
CA ALA A 40 -4.42 9.77 -3.89
C ALA A 40 -5.30 9.63 -2.65
N CYS A 41 -6.11 8.57 -2.57
CA CYS A 41 -6.92 8.26 -1.40
C CYS A 41 -6.03 7.99 -0.17
N LEU A 42 -5.01 7.14 -0.32
CA LEU A 42 -4.07 6.82 0.77
C LEU A 42 -3.29 8.05 1.22
N PHE A 43 -2.85 8.91 0.29
CA PHE A 43 -2.26 10.21 0.61
C PHE A 43 -3.20 11.09 1.44
N GLY A 44 -4.45 11.24 0.99
CA GLY A 44 -5.44 12.06 1.69
C GLY A 44 -5.68 11.56 3.11
N ILE A 45 -5.88 10.26 3.29
CA ILE A 45 -6.06 9.65 4.62
C ILE A 45 -4.79 9.82 5.48
N THR A 46 -3.61 9.70 4.88
CA THR A 46 -2.33 9.93 5.56
C THR A 46 -2.24 11.35 6.11
N ILE A 47 -2.56 12.35 5.30
CA ILE A 47 -2.47 13.77 5.70
C ILE A 47 -3.58 14.16 6.68
N MET A 48 -4.82 13.70 6.47
CA MET A 48 -5.98 14.19 7.20
C MET A 48 -6.27 13.41 8.48
N HIS A 49 -5.96 12.10 8.55
CA HIS A 49 -6.19 11.27 9.74
C HIS A 49 -4.89 10.85 10.44
N LEU A 50 -3.94 10.23 9.72
CA LEU A 50 -2.76 9.62 10.38
C LEU A 50 -1.75 10.65 10.88
N LEU A 51 -1.51 11.71 10.10
CA LEU A 51 -0.52 12.73 10.45
C LEU A 51 -0.92 13.49 11.73
N PRO A 52 -2.15 14.02 11.87
CA PRO A 52 -2.56 14.64 13.13
C PRO A 52 -2.40 13.70 14.33
N GLU A 53 -2.78 12.44 14.17
CA GLU A 53 -2.74 11.46 15.26
C GLU A 53 -1.34 11.12 15.72
N VAL A 54 -0.41 10.91 14.80
CA VAL A 54 0.96 10.60 15.20
C VAL A 54 1.66 11.81 15.84
N TYR A 55 1.30 13.03 15.44
CA TYR A 55 1.81 14.25 16.07
C TYR A 55 1.16 14.51 17.43
N HIS A 56 -0.09 14.10 17.64
CA HIS A 56 -0.71 14.11 18.95
C HIS A 56 0.03 13.14 19.92
N GLU A 57 0.35 11.94 19.45
CA GLU A 57 1.01 10.91 20.27
C GLU A 57 2.51 11.17 20.52
N LEU A 58 3.26 11.59 19.49
CA LEU A 58 4.73 11.71 19.57
C LEU A 58 5.24 13.16 19.58
N GLY A 59 4.38 14.15 19.33
CA GLY A 59 4.78 15.54 19.15
C GLY A 59 5.79 15.71 18.01
N HIS A 60 6.70 16.66 18.18
CA HIS A 60 7.75 16.98 17.20
C HIS A 60 8.64 15.78 16.80
N LYS A 61 8.74 14.75 17.65
CA LYS A 61 9.55 13.55 17.35
C LYS A 61 8.98 12.77 16.16
N ALA A 62 7.68 12.83 15.88
CA ALA A 62 7.09 12.15 14.72
C ALA A 62 7.83 12.48 13.41
N GLY A 63 8.26 13.73 13.25
CA GLY A 63 8.90 14.23 12.03
C GLY A 63 10.14 13.43 11.62
N ILE A 64 11.03 13.07 12.57
CA ILE A 64 12.23 12.31 12.20
C ILE A 64 11.88 10.89 11.74
N TYR A 65 10.89 10.24 12.36
CA TYR A 65 10.47 8.90 11.97
C TYR A 65 9.73 8.89 10.63
N ILE A 66 8.95 9.93 10.33
CA ILE A 66 8.35 10.14 9.00
C ILE A 66 9.43 10.24 7.92
N VAL A 67 10.49 11.03 8.16
CA VAL A 67 11.61 11.14 7.20
C VAL A 67 12.33 9.80 7.04
N LEU A 68 12.60 9.09 8.14
CA LEU A 68 13.23 7.76 8.09
C LEU A 68 12.35 6.77 7.32
N GLY A 69 11.04 6.83 7.51
CA GLY A 69 10.07 5.99 6.80
C GLY A 69 10.01 6.25 5.30
N PHE A 70 10.07 7.52 4.90
CA PHE A 70 10.16 7.91 3.50
C PHE A 70 11.38 7.26 2.84
N PHE A 71 12.57 7.40 3.44
CA PHE A 71 13.80 6.81 2.90
C PHE A 71 13.88 5.29 3.05
N LEU A 72 13.25 4.71 4.07
CA LEU A 72 13.11 3.26 4.16
C LEU A 72 12.32 2.74 2.97
N GLN A 73 11.24 3.42 2.58
CA GLN A 73 10.46 3.04 1.41
C GLN A 73 11.25 3.23 0.10
N VAL A 74 12.09 4.27 -0.01
CA VAL A 74 13.06 4.41 -1.12
C VAL A 74 14.00 3.20 -1.17
N ALA A 75 14.51 2.74 -0.03
CA ALA A 75 15.37 1.56 0.02
C ALA A 75 14.63 0.28 -0.39
N LEU A 76 13.36 0.11 0.03
CA LEU A 76 12.53 -1.02 -0.39
C LEU A 76 12.23 -0.98 -1.90
N GLN A 77 12.09 0.20 -2.49
CA GLN A 77 11.91 0.36 -3.94
C GLN A 77 13.09 -0.23 -4.74
N ALA A 78 14.30 -0.19 -4.20
CA ALA A 78 15.46 -0.81 -4.84
C ALA A 78 15.34 -2.34 -4.93
N LEU A 79 14.60 -2.98 -3.99
CA LEU A 79 14.34 -4.42 -4.00
C LEU A 79 13.15 -4.79 -4.90
N SER A 80 12.11 -3.94 -4.91
CA SER A 80 10.88 -4.18 -5.67
C SER A 80 10.93 -3.66 -7.11
N HIS A 81 11.98 -2.92 -7.49
CA HIS A 81 12.06 -2.20 -8.77
C HIS A 81 10.84 -1.26 -9.02
N GLY A 82 10.19 -0.77 -7.97
CA GLY A 82 9.07 0.16 -8.07
C GLY A 82 7.74 -0.45 -8.54
N THR A 83 7.58 -1.77 -8.46
CA THR A 83 6.32 -2.45 -8.82
C THR A 83 5.09 -1.93 -8.08
N GLU A 84 5.27 -1.46 -6.84
CA GLU A 84 4.23 -0.85 -6.01
C GLU A 84 3.70 0.48 -6.56
N HIS A 85 4.47 1.16 -7.44
CA HIS A 85 4.08 2.41 -8.11
C HIS A 85 3.74 2.23 -9.59
N GLY A 86 3.58 0.98 -10.05
CA GLY A 86 3.19 0.67 -11.42
C GLY A 86 4.35 0.67 -12.43
N HIS A 87 5.60 0.73 -11.96
CA HIS A 87 6.78 0.53 -12.80
C HIS A 87 6.90 -0.93 -13.21
N THR A 88 6.16 -1.28 -14.25
CA THR A 88 6.31 -2.55 -14.94
C THR A 88 7.11 -2.29 -16.21
N HIS A 89 8.43 -2.11 -16.07
CA HIS A 89 9.32 -2.27 -17.21
C HIS A 89 9.35 -3.75 -17.59
N VAL A 90 8.28 -4.23 -18.24
CA VAL A 90 8.28 -5.51 -18.94
C VAL A 90 9.34 -5.35 -20.03
N PRO A 91 10.48 -6.04 -19.93
CA PRO A 91 11.56 -5.88 -20.89
C PRO A 91 11.03 -6.27 -22.26
N LYS A 92 11.11 -5.37 -23.24
CA LYS A 92 10.75 -5.67 -24.63
C LYS A 92 11.80 -6.52 -25.34
N ASP A 93 12.98 -6.68 -24.74
CA ASP A 93 14.11 -7.43 -25.29
C ASP A 93 14.58 -8.50 -24.31
N GLY A 94 14.78 -9.72 -24.82
CA GLY A 94 14.74 -11.01 -24.10
C GLY A 94 15.87 -11.36 -23.13
N HIS A 95 16.42 -10.40 -22.36
CA HIS A 95 17.57 -10.66 -21.48
C HIS A 95 17.46 -10.17 -20.03
N HIS A 96 16.36 -9.55 -19.60
CA HIS A 96 16.20 -9.15 -18.20
C HIS A 96 15.37 -10.17 -17.41
N HIS A 97 16.07 -10.98 -16.61
CA HIS A 97 15.44 -11.85 -15.62
C HIS A 97 14.86 -11.00 -14.49
N VAL A 98 13.54 -11.12 -14.26
CA VAL A 98 12.90 -10.56 -13.06
C VAL A 98 13.48 -11.25 -11.83
N GLN A 99 14.06 -10.48 -10.92
CA GLN A 99 14.56 -10.99 -9.64
C GLN A 99 13.39 -11.22 -8.68
N VAL A 100 12.74 -12.38 -8.81
CA VAL A 100 11.50 -12.73 -8.09
C VAL A 100 11.66 -12.65 -6.56
N PHE A 101 12.80 -13.10 -6.02
CA PHE A 101 13.00 -13.13 -4.57
C PHE A 101 13.15 -11.73 -3.94
N PRO A 102 14.06 -10.85 -4.41
CA PRO A 102 14.12 -9.46 -3.94
C PRO A 102 12.79 -8.72 -4.06
N LEU A 103 12.08 -8.92 -5.17
CA LEU A 103 10.76 -8.32 -5.39
C LEU A 103 9.74 -8.76 -4.33
N LEU A 104 9.60 -10.07 -4.12
CA LEU A 104 8.68 -10.60 -3.11
C LEU A 104 9.07 -10.18 -1.71
N LEU A 105 10.37 -10.11 -1.40
CA LEU A 105 10.86 -9.67 -0.10
C LEU A 105 10.53 -8.19 0.15
N GLY A 106 10.86 -7.31 -0.80
CA GLY A 106 10.58 -5.88 -0.71
C GLY A 106 9.08 -5.59 -0.56
N LEU A 107 8.26 -6.19 -1.42
CA LEU A 107 6.80 -6.05 -1.33
C LEU A 107 6.22 -6.66 -0.04
N SER A 108 6.77 -7.77 0.46
CA SER A 108 6.30 -8.34 1.72
C SER A 108 6.63 -7.45 2.91
N ILE A 109 7.83 -6.87 2.96
CA ILE A 109 8.19 -5.92 4.03
C ILE A 109 7.30 -4.68 3.95
N HIS A 110 7.10 -4.15 2.74
CA HIS A 110 6.20 -3.03 2.48
C HIS A 110 4.75 -3.33 2.94
N ALA A 111 4.17 -4.47 2.51
CA ALA A 111 2.83 -4.88 2.89
C ALA A 111 2.69 -5.18 4.39
N PHE A 112 3.77 -5.64 5.04
CA PHE A 112 3.81 -5.84 6.49
C PHE A 112 3.77 -4.49 7.21
N MET A 113 4.60 -3.53 6.78
CA MET A 113 4.61 -2.17 7.32
C MET A 113 3.23 -1.51 7.23
N GLU A 114 2.57 -1.60 6.07
CA GLU A 114 1.21 -1.08 5.86
C GLU A 114 0.17 -1.69 6.81
N GLY A 115 0.38 -2.93 7.26
CA GLY A 115 -0.53 -3.59 8.18
C GLY A 115 -0.42 -3.13 9.63
N ILE A 116 0.72 -2.59 10.06
CA ILE A 116 0.97 -2.23 11.46
C ILE A 116 0.00 -1.14 11.96
N PRO A 117 -0.24 -0.02 11.24
CA PRO A 117 -1.15 1.02 11.70
C PRO A 117 -2.60 0.54 11.86
N LEU A 118 -3.02 -0.54 11.20
CA LEU A 118 -4.36 -1.10 11.37
C LEU A 118 -4.57 -1.77 12.74
N GLY A 119 -3.48 -2.11 13.43
CA GLY A 119 -3.49 -2.59 14.81
C GLY A 119 -3.32 -1.48 15.85
N PHE A 120 -3.14 -0.22 15.40
CA PHE A 120 -2.93 0.94 16.26
C PHE A 120 -4.24 1.45 16.86
N GLN A 121 -4.17 2.03 18.07
CA GLN A 121 -5.31 2.65 18.74
C GLN A 121 -5.29 4.15 18.46
N PHE A 122 -6.10 4.58 17.50
CA PHE A 122 -6.30 5.99 17.20
C PHE A 122 -7.26 6.63 18.21
N VAL A 123 -7.08 7.92 18.47
CA VAL A 123 -7.96 8.76 19.29
C VAL A 123 -9.21 9.12 18.50
N ASP A 124 -9.04 9.47 17.22
CA ASP A 124 -10.09 9.65 16.23
C ASP A 124 -10.74 8.29 15.88
N ARG A 125 -12.06 8.24 16.00
CA ARG A 125 -12.86 7.05 15.74
C ARG A 125 -12.95 6.74 14.24
N ALA A 126 -12.84 7.75 13.38
CA ALA A 126 -12.88 7.56 11.93
C ALA A 126 -11.55 7.05 11.38
N ALA A 127 -10.42 7.50 11.92
CA ALA A 127 -9.08 7.21 11.43
C ALA A 127 -8.84 5.74 11.07
N LEU A 128 -9.23 4.79 11.94
CA LEU A 128 -9.07 3.37 11.65
C LEU A 128 -9.92 2.90 10.47
N ALA A 129 -11.19 3.30 10.41
CA ALA A 129 -12.09 2.92 9.32
C ALA A 129 -11.64 3.55 7.99
N SER A 130 -11.25 4.83 8.01
CA SER A 130 -10.68 5.54 6.87
C SER A 130 -9.41 4.86 6.36
N LEU A 131 -8.48 4.52 7.27
CA LEU A 131 -7.25 3.80 6.94
C LEU A 131 -7.54 2.43 6.31
N VAL A 132 -8.51 1.66 6.85
CA VAL A 132 -8.91 0.37 6.27
C VAL A 132 -9.41 0.55 4.83
N ILE A 133 -10.20 1.58 4.56
CA ILE A 133 -10.68 1.89 3.19
C ILE A 133 -9.49 2.21 2.27
N GLY A 134 -8.58 3.08 2.71
CA GLY A 134 -7.39 3.46 1.94
C GLY A 134 -6.48 2.28 1.62
N VAL A 135 -6.13 1.48 2.65
CA VAL A 135 -5.28 0.28 2.53
C VAL A 135 -5.95 -0.77 1.65
N ALA A 136 -7.23 -1.09 1.89
CA ALA A 136 -7.94 -2.07 1.07
C ALA A 136 -8.01 -1.63 -0.41
N ALA A 137 -8.24 -0.34 -0.65
CA ALA A 137 -8.22 0.22 -2.00
C ALA A 137 -6.83 0.09 -2.64
N HIS A 138 -5.74 0.37 -1.91
CA HIS A 138 -4.37 0.26 -2.40
C HIS A 138 -3.91 -1.18 -2.67
N LYS A 139 -4.38 -2.15 -1.87
CA LYS A 139 -4.08 -3.58 -2.05
C LYS A 139 -4.54 -4.15 -3.38
N LEU A 140 -5.61 -3.59 -3.97
CA LEU A 140 -6.14 -4.01 -5.26
C LEU A 140 -5.10 -3.86 -6.40
N PRO A 141 -4.60 -2.65 -6.73
CA PRO A 141 -3.58 -2.46 -7.76
C PRO A 141 -2.23 -3.08 -7.40
N GLU A 142 -1.87 -3.13 -6.12
CA GLU A 142 -0.63 -3.75 -5.67
C GLU A 142 -0.61 -5.26 -5.99
N ALA A 143 -1.64 -5.99 -5.54
CA ALA A 143 -1.76 -7.43 -5.81
C ALA A 143 -1.94 -7.72 -7.30
N PHE A 144 -2.69 -6.87 -8.02
CA PHE A 144 -2.79 -6.94 -9.48
C PHE A 144 -1.41 -6.88 -10.14
N THR A 145 -0.58 -5.92 -9.73
CA THR A 145 0.75 -5.70 -10.31
C THR A 145 1.68 -6.85 -9.96
N LEU A 146 1.70 -7.29 -8.70
CA LEU A 146 2.49 -8.44 -8.26
C LEU A 146 2.20 -9.68 -9.11
N ILE A 147 0.93 -10.06 -9.25
CA ILE A 147 0.57 -11.27 -10.00
C ILE A 147 0.85 -11.12 -11.49
N THR A 148 0.63 -9.92 -12.06
CA THR A 148 1.00 -9.61 -13.45
C THR A 148 2.51 -9.82 -13.67
N VAL A 149 3.36 -9.30 -12.77
CA VAL A 149 4.82 -9.48 -12.86
C VAL A 149 5.21 -10.95 -12.68
N MET A 150 4.58 -11.68 -11.76
CA MET A 150 4.84 -13.12 -11.57
C MET A 150 4.46 -13.96 -12.80
N MET A 151 3.37 -13.61 -13.48
CA MET A 151 2.98 -14.23 -14.76
C MET A 151 4.02 -13.95 -15.85
N HIS A 152 4.49 -12.70 -15.96
CA HIS A 152 5.58 -12.34 -16.87
C HIS A 152 6.91 -13.01 -16.50
N ALA A 153 7.16 -13.30 -15.23
CA ALA A 153 8.29 -14.09 -14.75
C ALA A 153 8.07 -15.62 -14.94
N HIS A 154 7.08 -16.03 -15.74
CA HIS A 154 6.80 -17.42 -16.13
C HIS A 154 6.53 -18.35 -14.94
N GLN A 155 5.98 -17.82 -13.84
CA GLN A 155 5.59 -18.64 -12.70
C GLN A 155 4.34 -19.48 -13.02
N ARG A 156 4.36 -20.77 -12.66
CA ARG A 156 3.25 -21.71 -12.90
C ARG A 156 2.02 -21.33 -12.06
N GLY A 157 0.81 -21.66 -12.54
CA GLY A 157 -0.47 -21.33 -11.87
C GLY A 157 -0.53 -21.70 -10.38
N GLY A 158 -0.12 -22.91 -10.00
CA GLY A 158 -0.09 -23.31 -8.58
C GLY A 158 0.93 -22.55 -7.73
N LYS A 159 1.98 -21.98 -8.34
CA LYS A 159 2.91 -21.08 -7.63
C LYS A 159 2.34 -19.66 -7.53
N LEU A 160 1.67 -19.15 -8.57
CA LEU A 160 0.96 -17.87 -8.52
C LEU A 160 -0.06 -17.85 -7.39
N TRP A 161 -0.87 -18.91 -7.28
CA TRP A 161 -1.86 -19.04 -6.22
C TRP A 161 -1.22 -19.03 -4.82
N ARG A 162 -0.13 -19.78 -4.62
CA ARG A 162 0.61 -19.77 -3.35
C ARG A 162 1.19 -18.40 -3.01
N ILE A 163 1.77 -17.71 -4.00
CA ILE A 163 2.29 -16.34 -3.81
C ILE A 163 1.15 -15.41 -3.40
N LEU A 164 0.02 -15.44 -4.10
CA LEU A 164 -1.14 -14.59 -3.82
C LEU A 164 -1.68 -14.83 -2.40
N VAL A 165 -1.89 -16.10 -2.02
CA VAL A 165 -2.39 -16.45 -0.69
C VAL A 165 -1.43 -15.98 0.40
N ILE A 166 -0.13 -16.29 0.28
CA ILE A 166 0.88 -15.86 1.26
C ILE A 166 0.91 -14.34 1.37
N PHE A 167 0.98 -13.64 0.23
CA PHE A 167 1.03 -12.19 0.17
C PHE A 167 -0.22 -11.54 0.80
N SER A 168 -1.40 -12.09 0.50
CA SER A 168 -2.67 -11.60 1.05
C SER A 168 -2.80 -11.71 2.57
N LEU A 169 -2.02 -12.59 3.20
CA LEU A 169 -1.99 -12.76 4.65
C LEU A 169 -1.02 -11.80 5.34
N VAL A 170 -0.04 -11.23 4.63
CA VAL A 170 1.01 -10.39 5.23
C VAL A 170 0.41 -9.20 6.00
N THR A 171 -0.44 -8.40 5.35
CA THR A 171 -1.03 -7.20 5.95
C THR A 171 -2.00 -7.55 7.11
N PRO A 172 -2.93 -8.52 6.97
CA PRO A 172 -3.76 -8.95 8.10
C PRO A 172 -2.97 -9.51 9.29
N VAL A 173 -1.90 -10.28 9.04
CA VAL A 173 -1.04 -10.82 10.11
C VAL A 173 -0.30 -9.70 10.82
N ALA A 174 0.25 -8.73 10.09
CA ALA A 174 0.89 -7.56 10.69
C ALA A 174 -0.07 -6.77 11.58
N ALA A 175 -1.29 -6.52 11.09
CA ALA A 175 -2.34 -5.83 11.85
C ALA A 175 -2.73 -6.59 13.13
N LEU A 176 -2.91 -7.91 13.03
CA LEU A 176 -3.23 -8.76 14.17
C LEU A 176 -2.10 -8.77 15.20
N LEU A 177 -0.85 -8.92 14.76
CA LEU A 177 0.32 -8.88 15.63
C LEU A 177 0.46 -7.53 16.34
N ALA A 178 0.35 -6.42 15.61
CA ALA A 178 0.41 -5.08 16.18
C ALA A 178 -0.69 -4.88 17.25
N SER A 179 -1.91 -5.33 16.97
CA SER A 179 -3.03 -5.22 17.93
C SER A 179 -2.85 -6.09 19.16
N VAL A 180 -2.46 -7.35 19.01
CA VAL A 180 -2.32 -8.29 20.14
C VAL A 180 -1.16 -7.85 21.03
N LEU A 181 0.00 -7.58 20.43
CA LEU A 181 1.20 -7.19 21.18
C LEU A 181 1.05 -5.80 21.82
N GLY A 182 0.40 -4.86 21.12
CA GLY A 182 0.12 -3.53 21.66
C GLY A 182 -0.83 -3.55 22.86
N GLN A 183 -1.82 -4.45 22.87
CA GLN A 183 -2.73 -4.62 24.02
C GLN A 183 -2.06 -5.27 25.23
N GLN A 184 -1.05 -6.11 25.01
CA GLN A 184 -0.35 -6.83 26.08
C GLN A 184 0.74 -6.01 26.76
N SER A 185 1.26 -4.97 26.12
CA SER A 185 2.38 -4.20 26.64
C SER A 185 2.33 -2.73 26.22
N THR A 186 2.25 -1.84 27.21
CA THR A 186 2.36 -0.39 27.01
C THR A 186 3.67 -0.01 26.31
N TYR A 187 4.75 -0.73 26.60
CA TYR A 187 6.04 -0.50 25.92
C TYR A 187 5.94 -0.79 24.42
N ILE A 188 5.30 -1.90 24.03
CA ILE A 188 5.07 -2.22 22.61
C ILE A 188 4.08 -1.23 21.97
N SER A 189 3.04 -0.82 22.68
CA SER A 189 2.12 0.21 22.21
C SER A 189 2.86 1.50 21.85
N ASN A 190 3.74 1.96 22.76
CA ASN A 190 4.57 3.15 22.52
C ASN A 190 5.49 2.99 21.31
N ILE A 191 6.15 1.82 21.15
CA ILE A 191 6.97 1.52 19.97
C ILE A 191 6.13 1.57 18.69
N THR A 192 4.90 1.06 18.76
CA THR A 192 3.99 1.02 17.60
C THR A 192 3.71 2.42 17.08
N ALA A 193 3.54 3.43 17.94
CA ALA A 193 3.38 4.82 17.49
C ALA A 193 4.57 5.32 16.65
N TYR A 194 5.81 4.99 17.05
CA TYR A 194 7.01 5.32 16.26
C TYR A 194 7.05 4.58 14.91
N ILE A 195 6.59 3.32 14.89
CA ILE A 195 6.49 2.56 13.65
C ILE A 195 5.40 3.15 12.75
N VAL A 196 4.26 3.58 13.29
CA VAL A 196 3.20 4.27 12.53
C VAL A 196 3.74 5.56 11.90
N ALA A 197 4.54 6.35 12.62
CA ALA A 197 5.23 7.52 12.04
C ALA A 197 6.11 7.14 10.84
N LEU A 198 6.83 6.02 10.95
CA LEU A 198 7.65 5.48 9.87
C LEU A 198 6.79 4.99 8.68
N VAL A 199 5.64 4.37 8.94
CA VAL A 199 4.70 3.94 7.89
C VAL A 199 4.05 5.14 7.18
N ILE A 200 3.73 6.21 7.90
CA ILE A 200 3.27 7.49 7.32
C ILE A 200 4.30 8.02 6.31
N GLY A 201 5.58 8.02 6.68
CA GLY A 201 6.67 8.36 5.76
C GLY A 201 6.68 7.52 4.49
N ALA A 202 6.50 6.21 4.64
CA ALA A 202 6.41 5.29 3.51
C ALA A 202 5.19 5.57 2.61
N PHE A 203 4.01 5.82 3.19
CA PHE A 203 2.79 6.17 2.44
C PHE A 203 2.95 7.48 1.67
N LEU A 204 3.60 8.49 2.26
CA LEU A 204 3.89 9.76 1.59
C LEU A 204 4.81 9.55 0.39
N HIS A 205 5.88 8.76 0.54
CA HIS A 205 6.74 8.39 -0.57
C HIS A 205 5.95 7.69 -1.67
N ILE A 206 5.19 6.65 -1.34
CA ILE A 206 4.46 5.85 -2.33
C ILE A 206 3.48 6.69 -3.13
N SER A 207 2.67 7.48 -2.41
CA SER A 207 1.61 8.24 -3.04
C SER A 207 2.16 9.35 -3.93
N THR A 208 3.23 10.02 -3.50
CA THR A 208 3.86 11.08 -4.31
C THR A 208 4.57 10.51 -5.53
N THR A 209 5.26 9.37 -5.40
CA THR A 209 5.85 8.65 -6.53
C THR A 209 4.79 8.21 -7.54
N ILE A 210 3.62 7.76 -7.10
CA ILE A 210 2.50 7.43 -8.00
C ILE A 210 2.03 8.67 -8.79
N PHE A 211 1.96 9.85 -8.17
CA PHE A 211 1.51 11.06 -8.87
C PHE A 211 2.43 11.42 -10.04
N TYR A 212 3.75 11.32 -9.85
CA TYR A 212 4.72 11.76 -10.84
C TYR A 212 5.20 10.66 -11.79
N GLU A 213 5.38 9.44 -11.31
CA GLU A 213 6.06 8.38 -12.07
C GLU A 213 5.11 7.34 -12.68
N SER A 214 3.84 7.24 -12.22
CA SER A 214 2.94 6.24 -12.81
C SER A 214 2.55 6.59 -14.26
N GLY A 215 3.08 5.81 -15.20
CA GLY A 215 2.37 5.41 -16.42
C GLY A 215 2.48 6.29 -17.67
N THR A 216 3.16 7.43 -17.66
CA THR A 216 3.37 8.21 -18.90
C THR A 216 4.87 8.35 -19.17
N LYS A 217 5.31 7.90 -20.36
CA LYS A 217 6.71 8.07 -20.84
C LYS A 217 7.21 9.54 -20.82
N HIS A 218 6.31 10.50 -20.62
CA HIS A 218 6.57 11.93 -20.68
C HIS A 218 6.26 12.69 -19.39
N HIS A 219 6.02 12.03 -18.24
CA HIS A 219 5.69 12.69 -16.95
C HIS A 219 4.47 13.63 -17.02
N GLU A 220 3.64 13.52 -18.08
CA GLU A 220 2.48 14.38 -18.27
C GLU A 220 1.29 13.84 -17.48
N LEU A 221 0.69 14.71 -16.67
CA LEU A 221 -0.56 14.45 -15.95
C LEU A 221 -1.73 14.51 -16.95
N SER A 222 -2.06 13.36 -17.55
CA SER A 222 -3.27 13.28 -18.38
C SER A 222 -4.52 13.68 -17.60
N TYR A 223 -5.49 14.33 -18.26
CA TYR A 223 -6.75 14.74 -17.63
C TYR A 223 -7.45 13.59 -16.86
N ARG A 224 -7.43 12.36 -17.41
CA ARG A 224 -7.99 11.18 -16.75
C ARG A 224 -7.28 10.82 -15.45
N LYS A 225 -5.94 10.97 -15.40
CA LYS A 225 -5.15 10.76 -14.18
C LYS A 225 -5.46 11.83 -13.14
N VAL A 226 -5.61 13.09 -13.55
CA VAL A 226 -6.02 14.19 -12.65
C VAL A 226 -7.41 13.93 -12.06
N VAL A 227 -8.38 13.52 -12.87
CA VAL A 227 -9.72 13.15 -12.38
C VAL A 227 -9.66 11.98 -11.39
N ALA A 228 -8.84 10.96 -11.67
CA ALA A 228 -8.64 9.84 -10.76
C ALA A 228 -8.03 10.29 -9.42
N ILE A 229 -7.02 11.16 -9.44
CA ILE A 229 -6.41 11.75 -8.24
C ILE A 229 -7.46 12.55 -7.45
N ALA A 230 -8.20 13.43 -8.13
CA ALA A 230 -9.24 14.25 -7.50
C ALA A 230 -10.34 13.39 -6.86
N ALA A 231 -10.77 12.31 -7.51
CA ALA A 231 -11.73 11.36 -6.96
C ALA A 231 -11.18 10.62 -5.73
N GLY A 232 -9.89 10.25 -5.74
CA GLY A 232 -9.24 9.61 -4.59
C GLY A 232 -9.14 10.56 -3.39
N LEU A 233 -8.72 11.81 -3.61
CA LEU A 233 -8.70 12.84 -2.57
C LEU A 233 -10.10 13.16 -2.04
N LEU A 234 -11.10 13.23 -2.92
CA LEU A 234 -12.48 13.45 -2.52
C LEU A 234 -12.98 12.30 -1.63
N LEU A 235 -12.68 11.05 -1.99
CA LEU A 235 -13.04 9.91 -1.13
C LEU A 235 -12.40 10.02 0.25
N ALA A 236 -11.10 10.32 0.32
CA ALA A 236 -10.40 10.55 1.59
C ALA A 236 -10.97 11.74 2.38
N PHE A 237 -11.41 12.80 1.70
CA PHE A 237 -12.05 13.93 2.36
C PHE A 237 -13.42 13.57 2.93
N LEU A 238 -14.22 12.79 2.19
CA LEU A 238 -15.53 12.34 2.64
C LEU A 238 -15.43 11.43 3.88
N THR A 239 -14.30 10.77 4.12
CA THR A 239 -14.15 9.97 5.35
C THR A 239 -14.06 10.81 6.62
N LEU A 240 -13.73 12.11 6.52
CA LEU A 240 -13.78 13.05 7.66
C LEU A 240 -15.19 13.25 8.21
N ILE A 241 -16.24 12.95 7.43
CA ILE A 241 -17.63 13.07 7.89
C ILE A 241 -17.94 12.09 9.04
N PHE A 242 -17.11 11.04 9.19
CA PHE A 242 -17.29 10.01 10.20
C PHE A 242 -16.49 10.25 11.50
N GLU A 243 -15.72 11.34 11.60
CA GLU A 243 -15.00 11.76 12.82
C GLU A 243 -15.99 12.14 13.94
#